data_AF-A0A4P8J3C8-F1
#
_entry.id   AF-A0A4P8J3C8-F1
#
_cell.length_a   1.000
_cell.length_b   1.000
_cell.length_c   1.000
_cell.angle_alpha   90.00
_cell.angle_beta   90.00
_cell.angle_gamma   90.00
#
_symmetry.space_group_name_H-M   'P 1'
#
loop_
_entity.id
_entity.type
_entity.pdbx_description
1 polymer ?
#
loop_
_entity_poly.entity_id
_entity_poly.type
_entity_poly.pdbx_seq_one_letter_code
_entity_poly.pdbx_strand_id
1 'polypeptide(L)'
;MRMSQTETLLVTSASEQSEAAYLTIPITDINVSLIEKMRVAAAQREADDLHVLYGEASPYYVGVGDVLQITVWDHPELAAAGGLQQQTNTRPADPIPGFVVDNNGNLQFPYAGTLHVAGLEVAEIQKRITEALSRTFVSPQVTVRINSFRSKQIYVDGQVHTPGIVAINDVPLTLYEAINRAGGLGPDADQSRIELVRGGTSYKLNMSKMLSSGMDPSKISLLSGDLLRIPPRTDSSVSVMGEVNRPITAVPLQSGELTLSDAIAQAGSINSSTANAAQIYVIRGSLKKTPNIYRIDAHSPVAMLLANQFELQPKDIVYVDGSGLVRFNRVLTLLLPAINAGLTAAVLTK
;
A
#
# COMPACT_ATOMS: atom_id res chain seq x y z
N MET A 1 -44.79 3.54 8.93
CA MET A 1 -44.62 3.82 7.49
C MET A 1 -44.05 5.23 7.35
N ARG A 2 -42.76 5.38 7.09
CA ARG A 2 -42.12 6.68 6.79
C ARG A 2 -41.50 6.58 5.40
N MET A 3 -41.88 7.53 4.55
CA MET A 3 -41.57 7.60 3.12
C MET A 3 -40.07 7.88 2.89
N SER A 4 -39.42 7.03 2.09
CA SER A 4 -38.14 7.33 1.44
C SER A 4 -38.36 8.39 0.36
N GLN A 5 -37.59 9.48 0.37
CA GLN A 5 -37.62 10.50 -0.69
C GLN A 5 -36.65 10.11 -1.82
N THR A 6 -37.10 10.31 -3.06
CA THR A 6 -36.49 9.87 -4.32
C THR A 6 -36.06 11.10 -5.12
N GLU A 7 -34.81 11.16 -5.59
CA GLU A 7 -34.25 12.26 -6.40
C GLU A 7 -33.74 11.75 -7.77
N THR A 8 -33.73 12.64 -8.77
CA THR A 8 -33.70 12.31 -10.21
C THR A 8 -32.51 12.96 -10.95
N LEU A 9 -31.84 12.23 -11.85
CA LEU A 9 -30.66 12.68 -12.64
C LEU A 9 -30.89 12.61 -14.16
N LEU A 10 -30.34 13.56 -14.92
CA LEU A 10 -30.36 13.59 -16.41
C LEU A 10 -28.98 13.23 -16.99
N VAL A 11 -28.94 12.34 -17.98
CA VAL A 11 -27.77 12.08 -18.84
C VAL A 11 -28.19 12.33 -20.29
N THR A 12 -27.49 13.22 -20.99
CA THR A 12 -27.68 13.42 -22.43
C THR A 12 -26.58 12.68 -23.18
N SER A 13 -26.94 11.64 -23.93
CA SER A 13 -26.11 11.08 -24.99
C SER A 13 -26.59 11.70 -26.30
N ALA A 14 -25.69 12.37 -27.01
CA ALA A 14 -25.99 12.91 -28.32
C ALA A 14 -26.34 11.78 -29.30
N SER A 15 -27.37 12.06 -30.11
CA SER A 15 -27.97 11.27 -31.18
C SER A 15 -28.95 10.17 -30.78
N GLU A 16 -30.18 10.41 -31.25
CA GLU A 16 -31.36 9.55 -31.32
C GLU A 16 -32.19 9.33 -30.04
N GLN A 17 -33.50 9.48 -30.23
CA GLN A 17 -34.55 9.47 -29.22
C GLN A 17 -34.44 8.22 -28.34
N SER A 18 -33.89 8.37 -27.15
CA SER A 18 -33.95 7.38 -26.08
C SER A 18 -34.48 8.08 -24.84
N GLU A 19 -35.59 7.58 -24.29
CA GLU A 19 -36.15 8.01 -23.01
C GLU A 19 -35.02 8.16 -21.98
N ALA A 20 -34.95 9.33 -21.34
CA ALA A 20 -34.02 9.57 -20.26
C ALA A 20 -34.30 8.57 -19.13
N ALA A 21 -33.48 7.51 -19.04
CA ALA A 21 -33.55 6.57 -17.94
C ALA A 21 -33.08 7.29 -16.66
N TYR A 22 -34.05 7.78 -15.89
CA TYR A 22 -33.81 8.40 -14.60
C TYR A 22 -33.30 7.34 -13.62
N LEU A 23 -31.99 7.33 -13.36
CA LEU A 23 -31.44 6.50 -12.30
C LEU A 23 -31.86 7.09 -10.95
N THR A 24 -32.87 6.48 -10.32
CA THR A 24 -33.20 6.73 -8.92
C THR A 24 -32.07 6.21 -8.04
N ILE A 25 -31.35 7.12 -7.39
CA ILE A 25 -30.30 6.76 -6.44
C ILE A 25 -30.89 6.77 -5.03
N PRO A 26 -30.95 5.63 -4.32
CA PRO A 26 -31.51 5.58 -2.98
C PRO A 26 -30.62 6.32 -1.99
N ILE A 27 -31.23 7.20 -1.19
CA ILE A 27 -30.59 7.84 -0.04
C ILE A 27 -30.73 6.91 1.16
N THR A 28 -29.61 6.53 1.78
CA THR A 28 -29.57 5.67 2.95
C THR A 28 -29.23 6.49 4.19
N ASP A 29 -30.04 6.41 5.24
CA ASP A 29 -29.72 7.09 6.49
C ASP A 29 -28.56 6.40 7.23
N ILE A 30 -27.61 7.21 7.70
CA ILE A 30 -26.53 6.79 8.58
C ILE A 30 -27.14 6.45 9.94
N ASN A 31 -27.09 5.18 10.30
CA ASN A 31 -27.56 4.65 11.56
C ASN A 31 -26.63 3.53 12.05
N VAL A 32 -26.83 3.08 13.28
CA VAL A 32 -26.00 2.04 13.92
C VAL A 32 -25.95 0.76 13.09
N SER A 33 -27.09 0.32 12.54
CA SER A 33 -27.17 -0.91 11.74
C SER A 33 -26.36 -0.82 10.45
N LEU A 34 -26.36 0.34 9.78
CA LEU A 34 -25.53 0.58 8.61
C LEU A 34 -24.05 0.53 8.96
N ILE A 35 -23.65 1.25 10.02
CA ILE A 35 -22.25 1.31 10.47
C ILE A 35 -21.74 -0.09 10.82
N GLU A 36 -22.52 -0.88 11.57
CA GLU A 36 -22.15 -2.26 11.90
C GLU A 36 -22.03 -3.15 10.65
N LYS A 37 -22.97 -3.02 9.71
CA LYS A 37 -22.91 -3.75 8.44
C LYS A 37 -21.63 -3.42 7.66
N MET A 38 -21.25 -2.14 7.61
CA MET A 38 -20.02 -1.70 6.94
C MET A 38 -18.77 -2.21 7.65
N ARG A 39 -18.75 -2.15 8.99
CA ARG A 39 -17.64 -2.62 9.83
C ARG A 39 -17.39 -4.11 9.64
N VAL A 40 -18.44 -4.93 9.68
CA VAL A 40 -18.36 -6.38 9.46
C VAL A 40 -17.87 -6.69 8.05
N ALA A 41 -18.41 -6.01 7.04
CA ALA A 41 -17.99 -6.22 5.65
C ALA A 41 -16.53 -5.81 5.41
N ALA A 42 -16.04 -4.77 6.07
CA ALA A 42 -14.64 -4.36 6.00
C ALA A 42 -13.72 -5.37 6.70
N ALA A 43 -14.08 -5.79 7.92
CA ALA A 43 -13.30 -6.77 8.68
C ALA A 43 -13.17 -8.11 7.96
N GLN A 44 -14.24 -8.56 7.28
CA GLN A 44 -14.21 -9.82 6.55
C GLN A 44 -13.26 -9.78 5.34
N ARG A 45 -13.32 -8.71 4.53
CA ARG A 45 -12.39 -8.55 3.39
C ARG A 45 -10.94 -8.51 3.83
N GLU A 46 -10.66 -7.80 4.92
CA GLU A 46 -9.32 -7.68 5.47
C GLU A 46 -8.79 -9.02 5.99
N ALA A 47 -9.64 -9.81 6.67
CA ALA A 47 -9.26 -11.15 7.12
C ALA A 47 -8.94 -12.09 5.94
N ASP A 48 -9.71 -12.02 4.87
CA ASP A 48 -9.49 -12.81 3.65
C ASP A 48 -8.16 -12.46 2.97
N ASP A 49 -7.84 -11.15 2.86
CA ASP A 49 -6.59 -10.67 2.25
C ASP A 49 -5.36 -11.01 3.11
N LEU A 50 -5.48 -10.88 4.43
CA LEU A 50 -4.36 -11.05 5.36
C LEU A 50 -3.94 -12.51 5.54
N HIS A 51 -4.87 -13.46 5.60
CA HIS A 51 -4.56 -14.87 5.86
C HIS A 51 -3.55 -15.46 4.86
N VAL A 52 -3.52 -14.96 3.62
CA VAL A 52 -2.60 -15.41 2.57
C VAL A 52 -1.17 -14.85 2.76
N LEU A 53 -1.03 -13.77 3.52
CA LEU A 53 0.22 -13.04 3.69
C LEU A 53 0.96 -13.41 4.98
N TYR A 54 0.25 -13.95 5.96
CA TYR A 54 0.86 -14.58 7.13
C TYR A 54 1.48 -15.91 6.73
N GLY A 55 2.80 -16.00 6.79
CA GLY A 55 3.55 -17.21 6.47
C GLY A 55 4.77 -17.33 7.35
N GLU A 56 5.24 -18.57 7.54
CA GLU A 56 6.53 -18.77 8.19
C GLU A 56 7.64 -18.31 7.25
N ALA A 57 8.63 -17.65 7.85
CA ALA A 57 9.79 -17.22 7.13
C ALA A 57 10.56 -18.44 6.59
N SER A 58 10.77 -18.47 5.27
CA SER A 58 11.63 -19.49 4.66
C SER A 58 13.11 -19.12 4.83
N PRO A 59 14.01 -20.11 5.02
CA PRO A 59 15.44 -19.89 4.98
C PRO A 59 15.89 -19.22 3.67
N TYR A 60 16.99 -18.48 3.74
CA TYR A 60 17.59 -17.90 2.56
C TYR A 60 18.37 -18.94 1.76
N TYR A 61 17.87 -19.28 0.58
CA TYR A 61 18.61 -20.03 -0.43
C TYR A 61 19.41 -19.09 -1.35
N VAL A 62 20.67 -19.43 -1.58
CA VAL A 62 21.58 -18.69 -2.46
C VAL A 62 21.04 -18.69 -3.88
N GLY A 63 21.11 -17.55 -4.56
CA GLY A 63 20.66 -17.39 -5.94
C GLY A 63 21.73 -16.81 -6.86
N VAL A 64 21.38 -16.71 -8.15
CA VAL A 64 22.23 -16.11 -9.18
C VAL A 64 22.57 -14.66 -8.82
N GLY A 65 23.85 -14.30 -8.95
CA GLY A 65 24.37 -12.97 -8.67
C GLY A 65 24.76 -12.71 -7.21
N ASP A 66 24.41 -13.60 -6.27
CA ASP A 66 24.92 -13.51 -4.90
C ASP A 66 26.45 -13.64 -4.87
N VAL A 67 27.06 -12.99 -3.88
CA VAL A 67 28.51 -13.03 -3.68
C VAL A 67 28.80 -13.75 -2.38
N LEU A 68 29.53 -14.86 -2.46
CA LEU A 68 29.91 -15.67 -1.32
C LEU A 68 31.32 -15.31 -0.87
N GLN A 69 31.51 -15.15 0.44
CA GLN A 69 32.81 -15.14 1.07
C GLN A 69 33.12 -16.56 1.55
N ILE A 70 34.20 -17.13 1.02
CA ILE A 70 34.64 -18.47 1.38
C ILE A 70 36.03 -18.35 1.99
N THR A 71 36.16 -18.83 3.22
CA THR A 71 37.42 -18.91 3.93
C THR A 71 37.77 -20.37 4.13
N VAL A 72 38.96 -20.76 3.68
CA VAL A 72 39.54 -22.06 3.98
C VAL A 72 40.66 -21.81 4.99
N TRP A 73 40.52 -22.35 6.19
CA TRP A 73 41.50 -22.15 7.25
C TRP A 73 42.83 -22.83 6.89
N ASP A 74 43.93 -22.24 7.37
CA ASP A 74 45.31 -22.59 7.01
C ASP A 74 45.66 -22.46 5.52
N HIS A 75 44.75 -21.86 4.72
CA HIS A 75 44.90 -21.63 3.28
C HIS A 75 44.49 -20.20 2.87
N PRO A 76 45.20 -19.16 3.35
CA PRO A 76 44.88 -17.76 3.05
C PRO A 76 44.95 -17.41 1.55
N GLU A 77 45.70 -18.17 0.75
CA GLU A 77 45.77 -18.06 -0.70
C GLU A 77 44.42 -18.29 -1.40
N LEU A 78 43.58 -19.17 -0.85
CA LEU A 78 42.26 -19.47 -1.40
C LEU A 78 41.27 -18.34 -1.13
N ALA A 79 41.37 -17.71 0.04
CA ALA A 79 40.60 -16.52 0.37
C ALA A 79 41.02 -15.33 -0.52
N ALA A 80 42.32 -15.17 -0.78
CA ALA A 80 42.85 -14.13 -1.65
C ALA A 80 42.34 -14.22 -3.10
N ALA A 81 42.04 -15.43 -3.60
CA ALA A 81 41.48 -15.65 -4.94
C ALA A 81 40.09 -15.00 -5.13
N GLY A 82 39.35 -14.77 -4.04
CA GLY A 82 38.11 -13.99 -4.04
C GLY A 82 38.32 -12.47 -4.04
N GLY A 83 39.55 -11.97 -4.17
CA GLY A 83 39.85 -10.54 -4.14
C GLY A 83 39.84 -9.91 -2.75
N LEU A 84 39.95 -10.71 -1.68
CA LEU A 84 39.93 -10.26 -0.28
C LEU A 84 41.21 -9.50 0.15
N GLN A 85 42.21 -9.32 -0.70
CA GLN A 85 43.40 -8.52 -0.38
C GLN A 85 43.15 -7.02 -0.54
N GLN A 86 43.04 -6.35 0.61
CA GLN A 86 43.17 -4.91 0.91
C GLN A 86 43.02 -3.94 -0.28
N GLN A 87 41.79 -3.72 -0.73
CA GLN A 87 41.46 -2.48 -1.43
C GLN A 87 41.32 -1.35 -0.40
N THR A 88 42.36 -0.51 -0.28
CA THR A 88 42.39 0.63 0.64
C THR A 88 41.51 1.79 0.19
N ASN A 89 40.98 1.75 -1.04
CA ASN A 89 40.02 2.71 -1.60
C ASN A 89 38.97 1.96 -2.40
N THR A 90 37.85 1.57 -1.78
CA THR A 90 36.69 1.02 -2.48
C THR A 90 35.78 2.16 -2.93
N ARG A 91 35.61 2.32 -4.24
CA ARG A 91 34.57 3.18 -4.82
C ARG A 91 33.23 2.43 -4.81
N PRO A 92 32.08 3.13 -4.78
CA PRO A 92 30.76 2.48 -4.80
C PRO A 92 30.52 1.55 -6.01
N ALA A 93 31.27 1.73 -7.10
CA ALA A 93 31.18 0.92 -8.31
C ALA A 93 32.15 -0.27 -8.35
N ASP A 94 33.08 -0.37 -7.38
CA ASP A 94 34.03 -1.47 -7.36
C ASP A 94 33.32 -2.79 -7.00
N PRO A 95 33.67 -3.91 -7.64
CA PRO A 95 33.04 -5.19 -7.37
C PRO A 95 33.30 -5.63 -5.94
N ILE A 96 32.23 -6.04 -5.25
CA ILE A 96 32.31 -6.58 -3.90
C ILE A 96 33.21 -7.84 -3.93
N PRO A 97 34.28 -7.90 -3.11
CA PRO A 97 35.14 -9.08 -3.04
C PRO A 97 34.35 -10.34 -2.69
N GLY A 98 34.70 -11.45 -3.32
CA GLY A 98 34.13 -12.77 -3.08
C GLY A 98 33.92 -13.56 -4.37
N PHE A 99 33.27 -14.70 -4.21
CA PHE A 99 32.96 -15.62 -5.30
C PHE A 99 31.51 -15.41 -5.73
N VAL A 100 31.33 -14.94 -6.96
CA VAL A 100 30.00 -14.64 -7.52
C VAL A 100 29.34 -15.92 -8.02
N VAL A 101 28.06 -16.09 -7.73
CA VAL A 101 27.23 -17.14 -8.34
C VAL A 101 26.85 -16.71 -9.75
N ASP A 102 27.27 -17.48 -10.74
CA ASP A 102 27.04 -17.16 -12.15
C ASP A 102 25.58 -17.34 -12.59
N ASN A 103 25.28 -16.97 -13.84
CA ASN A 103 23.93 -17.07 -14.42
C ASN A 103 23.39 -18.50 -14.54
N ASN A 104 24.26 -19.51 -14.49
CA ASN A 104 23.90 -20.92 -14.50
C ASN A 104 23.72 -21.47 -13.06
N GLY A 105 23.84 -20.61 -12.06
CA GLY A 105 23.74 -20.98 -10.65
C GLY A 105 24.99 -21.68 -10.09
N ASN A 106 26.12 -21.57 -10.78
CA ASN A 106 27.37 -22.20 -10.38
C ASN A 106 28.33 -21.22 -9.72
N LEU A 107 29.21 -21.79 -8.91
CA LEU A 107 30.32 -21.14 -8.26
C LEU A 107 31.61 -21.78 -8.73
N GLN A 108 32.55 -20.99 -9.22
CA GLN A 108 33.90 -21.45 -9.51
C GLN A 108 34.80 -21.19 -8.31
N PHE A 109 35.39 -22.25 -7.76
CA PHE A 109 36.28 -22.15 -6.62
C PHE A 109 37.59 -22.91 -6.88
N PRO A 110 38.77 -22.35 -6.55
CA PRO A 110 40.06 -23.00 -6.82
C PRO A 110 40.13 -24.39 -6.20
N TYR A 111 40.71 -25.35 -6.92
CA TYR A 111 40.84 -26.78 -6.56
C TYR A 111 39.52 -27.56 -6.41
N ALA A 112 38.41 -26.91 -6.09
CA ALA A 112 37.07 -27.51 -6.06
C ALA A 112 36.38 -27.51 -7.43
N GLY A 113 36.84 -26.69 -8.37
CA GLY A 113 36.27 -26.58 -9.72
C GLY A 113 34.96 -25.80 -9.72
N THR A 114 34.03 -26.21 -10.58
CA THR A 114 32.71 -25.59 -10.73
C THR A 114 31.67 -26.38 -9.93
N LEU A 115 30.96 -25.71 -9.04
CA LEU A 115 29.96 -26.30 -8.14
C LEU A 115 28.61 -25.61 -8.33
N HIS A 116 27.54 -26.37 -8.55
CA HIS A 116 26.19 -25.78 -8.53
C HIS A 116 25.81 -25.42 -7.10
N VAL A 117 25.43 -24.16 -6.85
CA VAL A 117 25.12 -23.62 -5.52
C VAL A 117 23.79 -22.88 -5.44
N ALA A 118 23.20 -22.50 -6.58
CA ALA A 118 21.89 -21.89 -6.58
C ALA A 118 20.83 -22.84 -6.00
N GLY A 119 19.93 -22.29 -5.18
CA GLY A 119 18.90 -23.04 -4.48
C GLY A 119 19.37 -23.76 -3.22
N LEU A 120 20.65 -23.68 -2.86
CA LEU A 120 21.19 -24.32 -1.65
C LEU A 120 21.26 -23.34 -0.48
N GLU A 121 21.22 -23.90 0.73
CA GLU A 121 21.59 -23.15 1.93
C GLU A 121 23.12 -23.04 2.08
N VAL A 122 23.57 -22.03 2.81
CA VAL A 122 25.00 -21.81 3.08
C VAL A 122 25.68 -23.03 3.69
N ALA A 123 24.99 -23.75 4.59
CA ALA A 123 25.50 -24.96 5.22
C ALA A 123 25.73 -26.10 4.22
N GLU A 124 24.85 -26.24 3.23
CA GLU A 124 24.96 -27.25 2.17
C GLU A 124 26.10 -26.92 1.20
N ILE A 125 26.26 -25.63 0.88
CA ILE A 125 27.36 -25.13 0.06
C ILE A 125 28.69 -25.39 0.77
N GLN A 126 28.79 -25.11 2.07
CA GLN A 126 29.98 -25.40 2.87
C GLN A 126 30.34 -26.88 2.80
N LYS A 127 29.38 -27.78 3.04
CA LYS A 127 29.60 -29.23 2.95
C LYS A 127 30.11 -29.63 1.57
N ARG A 128 29.47 -29.13 0.50
CA ARG A 128 29.84 -29.43 -0.89
C ARG A 128 31.25 -28.96 -1.25
N ILE A 129 31.65 -27.77 -0.79
CA ILE A 129 33.01 -27.25 -1.01
C ILE A 129 34.03 -28.11 -0.23
N THR A 130 33.76 -28.44 1.04
CA THR A 130 34.63 -29.28 1.86
C THR A 130 34.87 -30.64 1.22
N GLU A 131 33.81 -31.30 0.73
CA GLU A 131 33.92 -32.58 0.01
C GLU A 131 34.74 -32.47 -1.28
N ALA A 132 34.56 -31.40 -2.05
CA ALA A 132 35.31 -31.17 -3.28
C ALA A 132 36.81 -30.92 -3.01
N LEU A 133 37.13 -30.11 -2.00
CA LEU A 133 38.50 -29.79 -1.60
C LEU A 133 39.23 -30.99 -0.97
N SER A 134 38.50 -31.92 -0.33
CA SER A 134 39.09 -33.11 0.31
C SER A 134 39.79 -34.05 -0.68
N ARG A 135 39.61 -33.85 -1.99
CA ARG A 135 40.36 -34.56 -3.05
C ARG A 135 41.81 -34.08 -3.19
N THR A 136 42.10 -32.87 -2.72
CA THR A 136 43.40 -32.20 -2.88
C THR A 136 44.03 -31.87 -1.52
N PHE A 137 43.23 -31.54 -0.52
CA PHE A 137 43.67 -31.14 0.82
C PHE A 137 43.26 -32.16 1.88
N VAL A 138 44.10 -32.33 2.91
CA VAL A 138 43.81 -33.22 4.04
C VAL A 138 42.98 -32.45 5.07
N SER A 139 41.76 -32.93 5.35
CA SER A 139 40.85 -32.37 6.37
C SER A 139 40.59 -30.85 6.27
N PRO A 140 40.19 -30.33 5.08
CA PRO A 140 40.00 -28.89 4.89
C PRO A 140 38.89 -28.35 5.81
N GLN A 141 39.16 -27.23 6.48
CA GLN A 141 38.17 -26.51 7.29
C GLN A 141 37.65 -25.32 6.49
N VAL A 142 36.36 -25.33 6.14
CA VAL A 142 35.75 -24.32 5.27
C VAL A 142 34.67 -23.57 6.03
N THR A 143 34.68 -22.25 5.91
CA THR A 143 33.59 -21.37 6.35
C THR A 143 33.03 -20.63 5.14
N VAL A 144 31.71 -20.68 4.96
CA VAL A 144 31.01 -19.97 3.90
C VAL A 144 30.07 -18.93 4.51
N ARG A 145 30.07 -17.72 3.94
CA ARG A 145 29.14 -16.64 4.28
C ARG A 145 28.67 -15.97 3.01
N ILE A 146 27.51 -15.34 3.05
CA ILE A 146 27.06 -14.47 1.96
C ILE A 146 27.62 -13.07 2.26
N ASN A 147 28.43 -12.55 1.34
CA ASN A 147 28.98 -11.21 1.44
C ASN A 147 28.03 -10.16 0.83
N SER A 148 27.27 -10.55 -0.21
CA SER A 148 26.29 -9.68 -0.84
C SER A 148 25.07 -10.47 -1.30
N PHE A 149 23.91 -10.06 -0.82
CA PHE A 149 22.59 -10.58 -1.20
C PHE A 149 22.08 -9.77 -2.39
N ARG A 150 22.11 -10.35 -3.58
CA ARG A 150 21.78 -9.66 -4.84
C ARG A 150 20.74 -10.40 -5.66
N SER A 151 20.50 -11.66 -5.36
CA SER A 151 19.59 -12.51 -6.12
C SER A 151 18.12 -12.29 -5.81
N LYS A 152 17.80 -11.79 -4.60
CA LYS A 152 16.43 -11.61 -4.12
C LYS A 152 16.23 -10.22 -3.54
N GLN A 153 15.17 -9.55 -3.98
CA GLN A 153 14.87 -8.19 -3.58
C GLN A 153 13.39 -7.88 -3.73
N ILE A 154 12.95 -6.84 -3.01
CA ILE A 154 11.64 -6.21 -3.19
C ILE A 154 11.82 -4.76 -3.63
N TYR A 155 10.73 -4.16 -4.08
CA TYR A 155 10.68 -2.74 -4.42
C TYR A 155 9.84 -2.02 -3.38
N VAL A 156 10.38 -0.97 -2.76
CA VAL A 156 9.65 -0.11 -1.83
C VAL A 156 9.49 1.26 -2.49
N ASP A 157 8.26 1.71 -2.64
CA ASP A 157 7.89 2.97 -3.30
C ASP A 157 6.95 3.83 -2.44
N GLY A 158 6.94 5.14 -2.72
CA GLY A 158 6.03 6.09 -2.11
C GLY A 158 6.61 6.82 -0.89
N GLN A 159 5.77 7.04 0.13
CA GLN A 159 6.06 7.87 1.31
C GLN A 159 6.91 7.14 2.36
N VAL A 160 8.15 6.85 1.99
CA VAL A 160 9.22 6.40 2.89
C VAL A 160 10.43 7.32 2.73
N HIS A 161 11.36 7.33 3.69
CA HIS A 161 12.51 8.23 3.63
C HIS A 161 13.48 7.89 2.50
N THR A 162 13.66 6.60 2.22
CA THR A 162 14.57 6.09 1.19
C THR A 162 13.86 5.06 0.31
N PRO A 163 13.06 5.51 -0.68
CA PRO A 163 12.45 4.62 -1.66
C PRO A 163 13.52 3.91 -2.49
N GLY A 164 13.23 2.69 -2.92
CA GLY A 164 14.13 1.91 -3.76
C GLY A 164 14.06 0.42 -3.52
N ILE A 165 15.13 -0.26 -3.91
CA ILE A 165 15.26 -1.71 -3.80
C ILE A 165 15.69 -2.07 -2.38
N VAL A 166 15.04 -3.06 -1.78
CA VAL A 166 15.44 -3.65 -0.50
C VAL A 166 15.80 -5.11 -0.74
N ALA A 167 17.07 -5.46 -0.47
CA ALA A 167 17.56 -6.83 -0.61
C ALA A 167 17.00 -7.75 0.50
N ILE A 168 16.63 -8.97 0.13
CA ILE A 168 16.27 -10.03 1.06
C ILE A 168 17.54 -10.75 1.48
N ASN A 169 17.77 -10.88 2.78
CA ASN A 169 18.94 -11.55 3.34
C ASN A 169 18.57 -12.81 4.13
N ASP A 170 19.53 -13.32 4.91
CA ASP A 170 19.39 -14.44 5.83
C ASP A 170 18.44 -14.16 7.01
N VAL A 171 18.13 -12.89 7.25
CA VAL A 171 17.04 -12.47 8.13
C VAL A 171 15.76 -12.33 7.31
N PRO A 172 14.65 -12.96 7.73
CA PRO A 172 13.38 -12.84 7.03
C PRO A 172 12.97 -11.38 6.83
N LEU A 173 12.70 -11.00 5.59
CA LEU A 173 12.23 -9.66 5.28
C LEU A 173 10.73 -9.58 5.55
N THR A 174 10.33 -8.78 6.53
CA THR A 174 8.94 -8.57 6.92
C THR A 174 8.45 -7.20 6.44
N LEU A 175 7.14 -6.96 6.48
CA LEU A 175 6.57 -5.64 6.18
C LEU A 175 7.24 -4.54 7.03
N TYR A 176 7.31 -4.77 8.35
CA TYR A 176 7.89 -3.83 9.29
C TYR A 176 9.39 -3.59 9.02
N GLU A 177 10.14 -4.67 8.76
CA GLU A 177 11.57 -4.59 8.46
C GLU A 177 11.85 -3.86 7.15
N ALA A 178 11.06 -4.12 6.10
CA ALA A 178 11.19 -3.44 4.82
C ALA A 178 11.00 -1.92 4.93
N ILE A 179 9.99 -1.49 5.69
CA ILE A 179 9.74 -0.07 5.96
C ILE A 179 10.92 0.55 6.72
N ASN A 180 11.44 -0.13 7.75
CA ASN A 180 12.60 0.36 8.51
C ASN A 180 13.87 0.46 7.66
N ARG A 181 14.14 -0.54 6.81
CA ARG A 181 15.26 -0.51 5.86
C ARG A 181 15.12 0.59 4.82
N ALA A 182 13.89 0.97 4.48
CA ALA A 182 13.58 2.16 3.67
C ALA A 182 13.64 3.48 4.47
N GLY A 183 14.22 3.48 5.67
CA GLY A 183 14.38 4.66 6.52
C GLY A 183 13.13 5.05 7.32
N GLY A 184 12.11 4.18 7.37
CA GLY A 184 10.84 4.44 8.03
C GLY A 184 9.86 5.23 7.16
N LEU A 185 8.62 5.35 7.64
CA LEU A 185 7.55 6.08 6.97
C LEU A 185 7.82 7.59 6.93
N GLY A 186 7.50 8.22 5.81
CA GLY A 186 7.53 9.67 5.68
C GLY A 186 6.39 10.36 6.45
N PRO A 187 6.47 11.68 6.68
CA PRO A 187 5.49 12.43 7.46
C PRO A 187 4.07 12.43 6.87
N ASP A 188 3.95 12.23 5.55
CA ASP A 188 2.69 12.20 4.83
C ASP A 188 2.25 10.80 4.41
N ALA A 189 2.90 9.75 4.92
CA ALA A 189 2.56 8.37 4.64
C ALA A 189 1.17 7.99 5.16
N ASP A 190 0.39 7.31 4.32
CA ASP A 190 -0.86 6.68 4.74
C ASP A 190 -0.60 5.24 5.22
N GLN A 191 -0.55 5.07 6.54
CA GLN A 191 -0.31 3.78 7.19
C GLN A 191 -1.50 2.82 7.08
N SER A 192 -2.68 3.32 6.74
CA SER A 192 -3.91 2.53 6.68
C SER A 192 -4.19 1.90 5.32
N ARG A 193 -3.45 2.32 4.28
CA ARG A 193 -3.66 1.91 2.89
C ARG A 193 -2.36 1.55 2.19
N ILE A 194 -1.45 0.91 2.92
CA ILE A 194 -0.25 0.34 2.32
C ILE A 194 -0.68 -0.73 1.32
N GLU A 195 -0.04 -0.75 0.15
CA GLU A 195 -0.36 -1.69 -0.92
C GLU A 195 0.82 -2.64 -1.14
N LEU A 196 0.56 -3.94 -1.00
CA LEU A 196 1.50 -4.99 -1.37
C LEU A 196 1.04 -5.61 -2.69
N VAL A 197 1.86 -5.54 -3.73
CA VAL A 197 1.61 -6.22 -4.99
C VAL A 197 2.51 -7.46 -5.07
N ARG A 198 1.88 -8.63 -5.10
CA ARG A 198 2.56 -9.94 -5.18
C ARG A 198 1.96 -10.77 -6.29
N GLY A 199 2.79 -11.18 -7.26
CA GLY A 199 2.35 -12.01 -8.39
C GLY A 199 1.23 -11.40 -9.24
N GLY A 200 1.12 -10.06 -9.27
CA GLY A 200 0.04 -9.34 -9.96
C GLY A 200 -1.23 -9.11 -9.13
N THR A 201 -1.32 -9.68 -7.93
CA THR A 201 -2.43 -9.44 -6.99
C THR A 201 -2.05 -8.30 -6.03
N SER A 202 -2.97 -7.35 -5.84
CA SER A 202 -2.83 -6.24 -4.89
C SER A 202 -3.54 -6.56 -3.58
N TYR A 203 -2.81 -6.44 -2.48
CA TYR A 203 -3.28 -6.63 -1.11
C TYR A 203 -3.21 -5.29 -0.38
N LYS A 204 -4.31 -4.90 0.28
CA LYS A 204 -4.36 -3.67 1.07
C LYS A 204 -4.06 -3.99 2.52
N LEU A 205 -3.10 -3.29 3.09
CA LEU A 205 -2.60 -3.48 4.45
C LEU A 205 -2.87 -2.21 5.26
N ASN A 206 -3.53 -2.38 6.40
CA ASN A 206 -3.76 -1.31 7.36
C ASN A 206 -2.89 -1.51 8.60
N MET A 207 -1.68 -0.96 8.57
CA MET A 207 -0.72 -1.15 9.64
C MET A 207 -1.19 -0.52 10.96
N SER A 208 -1.82 0.67 10.91
CA SER A 208 -2.37 1.33 12.10
C SER A 208 -3.43 0.46 12.79
N LYS A 209 -4.33 -0.15 12.01
CA LYS A 209 -5.36 -1.04 12.53
C LYS A 209 -4.77 -2.34 13.10
N MET A 210 -3.80 -2.94 12.42
CA MET A 210 -3.10 -4.12 12.92
C MET A 210 -2.50 -3.86 14.31
N LEU A 211 -1.74 -2.77 14.46
CA LEU A 211 -1.15 -2.38 15.74
C LEU A 211 -2.19 -2.11 16.82
N SER A 212 -3.25 -1.37 16.50
CA SER A 212 -4.34 -1.08 17.45
C SER A 212 -5.13 -2.33 17.88
N SER A 213 -5.18 -3.36 17.02
CA SER A 213 -5.87 -4.63 17.26
C SER A 213 -4.96 -5.71 17.86
N GLY A 214 -3.71 -5.38 18.20
CA GLY A 214 -2.73 -6.32 18.74
C GLY A 214 -2.17 -7.32 17.72
N MET A 215 -2.41 -7.11 16.42
CA MET A 215 -1.79 -7.89 15.34
C MET A 215 -0.41 -7.30 15.01
N ASP A 216 0.59 -8.17 14.90
CA ASP A 216 1.97 -7.78 14.66
C ASP A 216 2.30 -7.73 13.15
N PRO A 217 2.59 -6.56 12.56
CA PRO A 217 2.96 -6.42 11.15
C PRO A 217 4.26 -7.15 10.80
N SER A 218 5.11 -7.47 11.77
CA SER A 218 6.35 -8.24 11.55
C SER A 218 6.08 -9.69 11.13
N LYS A 219 4.84 -10.15 11.23
CA LYS A 219 4.43 -11.50 10.80
C LYS A 219 4.06 -11.59 9.31
N ILE A 220 3.96 -10.45 8.61
CA ILE A 220 3.80 -10.43 7.16
C ILE A 220 5.19 -10.55 6.53
N SER A 221 5.52 -11.72 5.99
CA SER A 221 6.76 -11.94 5.25
C SER A 221 6.64 -11.48 3.80
N LEU A 222 7.67 -10.80 3.31
CA LEU A 222 7.79 -10.32 1.94
C LEU A 222 8.65 -11.28 1.12
N LEU A 223 8.28 -11.45 -0.14
CA LEU A 223 8.90 -12.38 -1.07
C LEU A 223 9.59 -11.62 -2.19
N SER A 224 10.58 -12.27 -2.82
CA SER A 224 11.31 -11.67 -3.93
C SER A 224 10.35 -11.28 -5.06
N GLY A 225 10.50 -10.05 -5.57
CA GLY A 225 9.65 -9.49 -6.61
C GLY A 225 8.39 -8.77 -6.10
N ASP A 226 8.12 -8.77 -4.79
CA ASP A 226 7.05 -7.96 -4.21
C ASP A 226 7.30 -6.46 -4.46
N LEU A 227 6.23 -5.72 -4.72
CA LEU A 227 6.22 -4.26 -4.72
C LEU A 227 5.39 -3.77 -3.52
N LEU A 228 6.06 -3.08 -2.60
CA LEU A 228 5.47 -2.45 -1.45
C LEU A 228 5.32 -0.95 -1.71
N ARG A 229 4.09 -0.46 -1.79
CA ARG A 229 3.78 0.94 -2.07
C ARG A 229 3.11 1.59 -0.87
N ILE A 230 3.66 2.72 -0.44
CA ILE A 230 3.14 3.51 0.67
C ILE A 230 2.57 4.81 0.06
N PRO A 231 1.25 4.93 -0.13
CA PRO A 231 0.69 6.14 -0.72
C PRO A 231 0.76 7.33 0.26
N PRO A 232 0.72 8.58 -0.24
CA PRO A 232 0.49 9.74 0.60
C PRO A 232 -0.95 9.80 1.09
N ARG A 233 -1.17 10.37 2.28
CA ARG A 233 -2.51 10.60 2.86
C ARG A 233 -3.43 11.42 1.96
N THR A 234 -2.87 12.25 1.09
CA THR A 234 -3.64 13.05 0.12
C THR A 234 -4.34 12.21 -0.94
N ASP A 235 -3.85 11.00 -1.25
CA ASP A 235 -4.53 10.05 -2.16
C ASP A 235 -5.86 9.55 -1.55
N SER A 236 -5.94 9.60 -0.22
CA SER A 236 -7.07 9.18 0.61
C SER A 236 -7.95 10.35 1.03
N SER A 237 -7.80 11.50 0.39
CA SER A 237 -8.53 12.71 0.73
C SER A 237 -10.02 12.66 0.39
N VAL A 238 -10.79 13.49 1.08
CA VAL A 238 -12.24 13.63 0.95
C VAL A 238 -12.58 15.10 0.73
N SER A 239 -13.48 15.38 -0.20
CA SER A 239 -13.93 16.75 -0.44
C SER A 239 -15.06 17.12 0.50
N VAL A 240 -14.97 18.26 1.18
CA VAL A 240 -16.02 18.80 2.04
C VAL A 240 -16.52 20.12 1.46
N MET A 241 -17.82 20.16 1.13
CA MET A 241 -18.45 21.25 0.38
C MET A 241 -19.83 21.62 0.94
N GLY A 242 -20.38 22.72 0.43
CA GLY A 242 -21.70 23.23 0.84
C GLY A 242 -21.59 24.23 1.98
N GLU A 243 -22.59 24.24 2.87
CA GLU A 243 -22.73 25.19 3.97
C GLU A 243 -21.84 24.82 5.18
N VAL A 244 -20.53 24.77 4.94
CA VAL A 244 -19.49 24.67 5.97
C VAL A 244 -18.75 25.99 6.11
N ASN A 245 -18.10 26.22 7.26
CA ASN A 245 -17.37 27.47 7.47
C ASN A 245 -16.16 27.61 6.52
N ARG A 246 -15.54 26.49 6.13
CA ARG A 246 -14.41 26.44 5.19
C ARG A 246 -14.49 25.18 4.31
N PRO A 247 -14.97 25.29 3.05
CA PRO A 247 -14.89 24.18 2.10
C PRO A 247 -13.42 23.80 1.85
N ILE A 248 -13.10 22.51 1.99
CA ILE A 248 -11.71 22.02 1.92
C ILE A 248 -11.64 20.59 1.35
N THR A 249 -10.43 20.17 1.03
CA THR A 249 -10.07 18.75 0.88
C THR A 249 -9.54 18.25 2.22
N ALA A 250 -10.35 17.51 2.95
CA ALA A 250 -9.98 16.89 4.22
C ALA A 250 -9.03 15.71 3.98
N VAL A 251 -8.03 15.57 4.85
CA VAL A 251 -7.03 14.50 4.78
C VAL A 251 -7.12 13.61 6.01
N PRO A 252 -6.85 12.30 5.89
CA PRO A 252 -6.83 11.41 7.04
C PRO A 252 -5.82 11.82 8.11
N LEU A 253 -6.11 11.41 9.35
CA LEU A 253 -5.19 11.55 10.47
C LEU A 253 -3.96 10.65 10.25
N GLN A 254 -2.98 10.73 11.16
CA GLN A 254 -1.78 9.87 11.07
C GLN A 254 -2.12 8.37 11.19
N SER A 255 -3.22 8.03 11.89
CA SER A 255 -3.76 6.67 11.93
C SER A 255 -4.34 6.19 10.58
N GLY A 256 -4.46 7.09 9.60
CA GLY A 256 -5.08 6.85 8.29
C GLY A 256 -6.61 6.80 8.31
N GLU A 257 -7.23 6.93 9.50
CA GLU A 257 -8.67 7.09 9.66
C GLU A 257 -9.11 8.52 9.33
N LEU A 258 -10.30 8.64 8.74
CA LEU A 258 -10.99 9.90 8.51
C LEU A 258 -12.49 9.69 8.71
N THR A 259 -13.02 10.15 9.84
CA THR A 259 -14.45 10.05 10.10
C THR A 259 -15.21 11.23 9.51
N LEU A 260 -16.53 11.11 9.38
CA LEU A 260 -17.38 12.23 8.96
C LEU A 260 -17.24 13.43 9.91
N SER A 261 -17.14 13.17 11.21
CA SER A 261 -16.88 14.21 12.21
C SER A 261 -15.54 14.91 11.97
N ASP A 262 -14.46 14.15 11.70
CA ASP A 262 -13.14 14.72 11.44
C ASP A 262 -13.14 15.62 10.21
N ALA A 263 -13.77 15.16 9.12
CA ALA A 263 -13.85 15.94 7.88
C ALA A 263 -14.63 17.26 8.07
N ILE A 264 -15.77 17.21 8.79
CA ILE A 264 -16.53 18.41 9.13
C ILE A 264 -15.73 19.34 10.05
N ALA A 265 -15.00 18.78 11.03
CA ALA A 265 -14.16 19.56 11.93
C ALA A 265 -13.01 20.27 11.20
N GLN A 266 -12.32 19.56 10.29
CA GLN A 266 -11.27 20.15 9.45
C GLN A 266 -11.84 21.29 8.57
N ALA A 267 -13.08 21.15 8.10
CA ALA A 267 -13.81 22.20 7.35
C ALA A 267 -14.31 23.36 8.24
N GLY A 268 -13.90 23.40 9.52
CA GLY A 268 -14.28 24.43 10.46
C GLY A 268 -15.71 24.30 10.99
N SER A 269 -16.31 23.11 10.92
CA SER A 269 -17.73 22.83 11.24
C SER A 269 -18.72 23.39 10.22
N ILE A 270 -19.99 23.00 10.37
CA ILE A 270 -21.11 23.53 9.57
C ILE A 270 -21.36 25.01 9.90
N ASN A 271 -21.86 25.76 8.93
CA ASN A 271 -22.26 27.14 9.16
C ASN A 271 -23.59 27.17 9.91
N SER A 272 -23.60 27.60 11.18
CA SER A 272 -24.80 27.58 12.03
C SER A 272 -25.95 28.49 11.55
N SER A 273 -25.66 29.44 10.66
CA SER A 273 -26.65 30.40 10.15
C SER A 273 -27.31 29.93 8.85
N THR A 274 -26.57 29.24 7.99
CA THR A 274 -27.02 28.89 6.64
C THR A 274 -27.20 27.38 6.43
N ALA A 275 -26.54 26.54 7.21
CA ALA A 275 -26.61 25.10 7.06
C ALA A 275 -27.93 24.51 7.56
N ASN A 276 -28.37 23.44 6.90
CA ASN A 276 -29.39 22.55 7.39
C ASN A 276 -28.74 21.33 8.05
N ALA A 277 -28.76 21.29 9.39
CA ALA A 277 -28.17 20.18 10.13
C ALA A 277 -28.81 18.82 9.81
N ALA A 278 -30.05 18.76 9.31
CA ALA A 278 -30.68 17.48 8.91
C ALA A 278 -30.15 16.91 7.58
N GLN A 279 -29.46 17.72 6.78
CA GLN A 279 -29.16 17.40 5.38
C GLN A 279 -27.64 17.44 5.14
N ILE A 280 -26.93 16.58 5.89
CA ILE A 280 -25.52 16.29 5.64
C ILE A 280 -25.44 14.98 4.88
N TYR A 281 -24.79 15.00 3.73
CA TYR A 281 -24.68 13.87 2.84
C TYR A 281 -23.24 13.42 2.66
N VAL A 282 -23.05 12.11 2.55
CA VAL A 282 -21.82 11.51 2.04
C VAL A 282 -22.13 10.83 0.71
N ILE A 283 -21.48 11.28 -0.35
CA ILE A 283 -21.60 10.71 -1.69
C ILE A 283 -20.38 9.85 -1.92
N ARG A 284 -20.60 8.54 -2.08
CA ARG A 284 -19.55 7.53 -2.24
C ARG A 284 -19.64 6.84 -3.59
N GLY A 285 -18.54 6.86 -4.34
CA GLY A 285 -18.42 6.21 -5.64
C GLY A 285 -18.27 7.19 -6.81
N SER A 286 -18.17 6.63 -8.02
CA SER A 286 -17.99 7.40 -9.26
C SER A 286 -19.26 7.34 -10.10
N LEU A 287 -19.52 8.37 -10.91
CA LEU A 287 -20.63 8.45 -11.87
C LEU A 287 -20.71 7.27 -12.85
N LYS A 288 -19.62 6.49 -13.04
CA LYS A 288 -19.63 5.25 -13.86
C LYS A 288 -20.31 4.06 -13.17
N LYS A 289 -20.50 4.10 -11.84
CA LYS A 289 -21.27 3.15 -11.04
C LYS A 289 -22.43 3.92 -10.39
N THR A 290 -23.48 3.24 -9.96
CA THR A 290 -24.52 3.89 -9.14
C THR A 290 -23.86 4.34 -7.82
N PRO A 291 -23.76 5.65 -7.52
CA PRO A 291 -23.14 6.10 -6.29
C PRO A 291 -24.05 5.76 -5.11
N ASN A 292 -23.45 5.56 -3.94
CA ASN A 292 -24.20 5.43 -2.70
C ASN A 292 -24.29 6.80 -2.03
N ILE A 293 -25.50 7.23 -1.69
CA ILE A 293 -25.72 8.48 -0.98
C ILE A 293 -26.14 8.13 0.43
N TYR A 294 -25.36 8.58 1.40
CA TYR A 294 -25.66 8.46 2.81
C TYR A 294 -26.09 9.80 3.37
N ARG A 295 -27.08 9.83 4.25
CA ARG A 295 -27.55 11.05 4.91
C ARG A 295 -27.44 10.90 6.42
N ILE A 296 -27.00 11.95 7.10
CA ILE A 296 -27.10 12.04 8.56
C ILE A 296 -27.90 13.27 8.98
N ASP A 297 -28.81 13.08 9.92
CA ASP A 297 -29.57 14.15 10.55
C ASP A 297 -28.89 14.58 11.85
N ALA A 298 -28.18 15.72 11.80
CA ALA A 298 -27.37 16.25 12.89
C ALA A 298 -28.11 17.16 13.89
N HIS A 299 -29.44 17.16 13.91
CA HIS A 299 -30.20 17.90 14.95
C HIS A 299 -30.05 17.28 16.35
N SER A 300 -29.73 15.99 16.42
CA SER A 300 -29.54 15.27 17.68
C SER A 300 -28.07 15.11 18.02
N PRO A 301 -27.66 15.23 19.30
CA PRO A 301 -26.32 14.86 19.75
C PRO A 301 -25.91 13.43 19.39
N VAL A 302 -26.86 12.51 19.21
CA VAL A 302 -26.61 11.13 18.76
C VAL A 302 -25.96 11.10 17.38
N ALA A 303 -26.27 12.06 16.52
CA ALA A 303 -25.68 12.16 15.20
C ALA A 303 -24.17 12.45 15.24
N MET A 304 -23.69 13.15 16.28
CA MET A 304 -22.25 13.37 16.45
C MET A 304 -21.53 12.05 16.74
N LEU A 305 -22.15 11.15 17.51
CA LEU A 305 -21.63 9.80 17.74
C LEU A 305 -21.61 8.99 16.45
N LEU A 306 -22.69 9.01 15.68
CA LEU A 306 -22.78 8.31 14.39
C LEU A 306 -21.76 8.85 13.38
N ALA A 307 -21.58 10.17 13.30
CA ALA A 307 -20.59 10.81 12.44
C ALA A 307 -19.16 10.45 12.85
N ASN A 308 -18.89 10.28 14.14
CA ASN A 308 -17.58 9.85 14.66
C ASN A 308 -17.30 8.36 14.38
N GLN A 309 -18.32 7.56 14.12
CA GLN A 309 -18.18 6.14 13.80
C GLN A 309 -18.29 5.86 12.29
N PHE A 310 -18.71 6.84 11.51
CA PHE A 310 -18.84 6.71 10.06
C PHE A 310 -17.52 7.06 9.37
N GLU A 311 -16.75 6.04 9.01
CA GLU A 311 -15.48 6.20 8.29
C GLU A 311 -15.72 6.55 6.81
N LEU A 312 -15.04 7.61 6.37
CA LEU A 312 -15.05 8.07 4.99
C LEU A 312 -14.05 7.28 4.14
N GLN A 313 -14.36 7.12 2.86
CA GLN A 313 -13.51 6.46 1.89
C GLN A 313 -12.80 7.48 1.00
N PRO A 314 -11.63 7.11 0.42
CA PRO A 314 -10.93 7.96 -0.54
C PRO A 314 -11.88 8.46 -1.62
N LYS A 315 -11.85 9.76 -1.87
CA LYS A 315 -12.67 10.46 -2.88
C LYS A 315 -14.17 10.52 -2.58
N ASP A 316 -14.58 10.22 -1.35
CA ASP A 316 -15.93 10.60 -0.90
C ASP A 316 -16.11 12.12 -1.01
N ILE A 317 -17.38 12.54 -1.16
CA ILE A 317 -17.76 13.94 -1.09
C ILE A 317 -18.73 14.10 0.07
N VAL A 318 -18.35 14.91 1.05
CA VAL A 318 -19.22 15.37 2.13
C VAL A 318 -19.86 16.67 1.67
N TYR A 319 -21.19 16.69 1.59
CA TYR A 319 -21.96 17.86 1.19
C TYR A 319 -22.93 18.24 2.30
N VAL A 320 -22.86 19.50 2.76
CA VAL A 320 -23.79 20.05 3.75
C VAL A 320 -24.77 20.96 3.03
N ASP A 321 -26.06 20.62 3.07
CA ASP A 321 -27.06 21.44 2.40
C ASP A 321 -27.43 22.69 3.21
N GLY A 322 -28.00 23.67 2.52
CA GLY A 322 -28.51 24.88 3.16
C GLY A 322 -29.93 24.73 3.68
N SER A 323 -30.34 25.63 4.58
CA SER A 323 -31.70 25.71 5.15
C SER A 323 -32.80 26.08 4.13
N GLY A 324 -32.47 26.19 2.83
CA GLY A 324 -33.38 26.50 1.73
C GLY A 324 -33.55 25.34 0.74
N LEU A 325 -34.74 24.73 0.75
CA LEU A 325 -35.18 23.48 0.10
C LEU A 325 -35.04 23.33 -1.43
N VAL A 326 -34.23 24.12 -2.14
CA VAL A 326 -34.32 24.20 -3.63
C VAL A 326 -32.97 24.14 -4.36
N ARG A 327 -31.81 23.98 -3.68
CA ARG A 327 -30.51 24.17 -4.35
C ARG A 327 -29.72 22.91 -4.70
N PHE A 328 -29.96 21.76 -4.07
CA PHE A 328 -29.19 20.54 -4.36
C PHE A 328 -29.35 20.02 -5.81
N ASN A 329 -30.57 20.05 -6.35
CA ASN A 329 -30.83 19.72 -7.77
C ASN A 329 -30.08 20.61 -8.77
N ARG A 330 -29.59 21.78 -8.34
CA ARG A 330 -28.80 22.72 -9.15
C ARG A 330 -27.29 22.46 -9.10
N VAL A 331 -26.76 21.94 -7.99
CA VAL A 331 -25.31 21.64 -7.86
C VAL A 331 -24.94 20.40 -8.68
N LEU A 332 -25.79 19.37 -8.65
CA LEU A 332 -25.62 18.16 -9.45
C LEU A 332 -25.62 18.46 -10.96
N THR A 333 -26.41 19.44 -11.39
CA THR A 333 -26.49 19.89 -12.79
C THR A 333 -25.35 20.82 -13.21
N LEU A 334 -24.65 21.46 -12.27
CA LEU A 334 -23.49 22.33 -12.55
C LEU A 334 -22.15 21.58 -12.61
N LEU A 335 -22.04 20.37 -12.06
CA LEU A 335 -20.88 19.50 -12.25
C LEU A 335 -20.85 18.81 -13.63
N LEU A 336 -21.96 18.81 -14.37
CA LEU A 336 -22.10 18.14 -15.67
C LEU A 336 -21.40 18.85 -16.86
N PRO A 337 -21.32 20.20 -16.97
CA PRO A 337 -20.70 20.85 -18.14
C PRO A 337 -19.17 21.05 -18.06
N ALA A 338 -18.58 21.09 -16.86
CA ALA A 338 -17.20 21.54 -16.69
C ALA A 338 -16.12 20.51 -17.08
N ILE A 339 -16.46 19.23 -17.22
CA ILE A 339 -15.50 18.17 -17.57
C ILE A 339 -15.42 17.94 -19.09
N ASN A 340 -16.48 18.26 -19.85
CA ASN A 340 -16.44 18.17 -21.32
C ASN A 340 -15.56 19.25 -21.95
N ALA A 341 -15.40 20.42 -21.31
CA ALA A 341 -14.53 21.48 -21.81
C ALA A 341 -13.02 21.10 -21.73
N GLY A 342 -12.63 20.28 -20.76
CA GLY A 342 -11.24 19.81 -20.61
C GLY A 342 -10.84 18.72 -21.62
N LEU A 343 -11.80 17.90 -22.08
CA LEU A 343 -11.53 16.86 -23.08
C LEU A 343 -11.53 17.39 -24.52
N THR A 344 -12.27 18.45 -24.84
CA THR A 344 -12.16 19.11 -26.16
C THR A 344 -10.89 19.95 -26.32
N ALA A 345 -10.33 20.50 -25.23
CA ALA A 345 -9.06 21.23 -25.30
C ALA A 345 -7.86 20.31 -25.61
N ALA A 346 -7.90 19.03 -25.21
CA ALA A 346 -6.82 18.08 -25.47
C ALA A 346 -6.86 17.45 -26.89
N VAL A 347 -7.98 17.57 -27.62
CA VAL A 347 -8.14 17.02 -28.98
C VAL A 347 -7.87 18.09 -30.06
N LEU A 348 -7.87 19.38 -29.71
CA LEU A 348 -7.59 20.50 -30.63
C LEU A 348 -6.12 20.94 -30.70
N THR A 349 -5.21 20.27 -29.98
CA THR A 349 -3.76 20.50 -30.06
C THR A 349 -3.00 19.26 -30.52
N LYS A 350 -3.39 18.70 -31.66
CA LYS A 350 -2.55 17.78 -32.43
C LYS A 350 -2.53 18.15 -33.90
#